data_AF-A0A511D1H1-F1
#
_entry.id   AF-A0A511D1H1-F1
#
_cell.length_a   1.000
_cell.length_b   1.000
_cell.length_c   1.000
_cell.angle_alpha   90.00
_cell.angle_beta   90.00
_cell.angle_gamma   90.00
#
_symmetry.space_group_name_H-M   'P 1'
#
loop_
_entity.id
_entity.type
_entity.pdbx_description
1 polymer ?
#
loop_
_entity_poly.entity_id
_entity_poly.type
_entity_poly.pdbx_seq_one_letter_code
_entity_poly.pdbx_strand_id
1 'polypeptide(L)' 'MRSERVTVTLPAELVAKARDAVRRGCAASLSAYVAEAVAARQSRDRSLATLADLYGGPPPQDELDAARRSLRLVPSAAVG' A
#
# COMPACT_ATOMS: atom_id res chain seq x y z
N MET A 1 12.16 20.51 -0.60
CA MET A 1 11.42 19.65 0.34
C MET A 1 12.23 19.51 1.61
N ARG A 2 11.60 19.61 2.78
CA ARG A 2 12.26 19.34 4.06
C ARG A 2 12.16 17.84 4.35
N SER A 3 13.29 17.19 4.64
CA SER A 3 13.33 15.79 5.05
C SER A 3 13.56 15.70 6.55
N GLU A 4 12.91 14.74 7.20
CA GLU A 4 13.11 14.43 8.61
C GLU A 4 13.60 12.99 8.74
N ARG A 5 14.56 12.77 9.64
CA ARG A 5 15.16 11.45 9.83
C ARG A 5 14.46 10.73 10.97
N VAL A 6 13.84 9.61 10.64
CA VAL A 6 13.12 8.75 11.60
C VAL A 6 13.77 7.37 11.61
N THR A 7 13.91 6.77 12.79
CA THR A 7 14.33 5.38 12.95
C THR A 7 13.08 4.52 13.20
N VAL A 8 12.91 3.45 12.42
CA VAL A 8 11.78 2.53 12.53
C VAL A 8 12.27 1.09 12.62
N THR A 9 11.48 0.24 13.29
CA THR A 9 11.68 -1.22 13.28
C THR A 9 10.71 -1.83 12.29
N LEU A 10 11.20 -2.71 11.42
CA LEU A 10 10.41 -3.39 10.39
C LEU A 10 10.76 -4.89 10.39
N PRO A 11 9.82 -5.77 10.02
CA PRO A 11 10.12 -7.18 9.77
C PRO A 11 11.29 -7.34 8.79
N ALA A 12 12.23 -8.24 9.11
CA ALA A 12 13.44 -8.45 8.33
C ALA A 12 13.13 -8.77 6.86
N GLU A 13 12.08 -9.56 6.62
CA GLU A 13 11.61 -9.92 5.27
C GLU A 13 11.19 -8.71 4.44
N LEU A 14 10.55 -7.71 5.05
CA LEU A 14 10.16 -6.49 4.34
C LEU A 14 11.38 -5.64 3.98
N VAL A 15 12.35 -5.56 4.89
CA VAL A 15 13.62 -4.86 4.65
C VAL A 15 14.39 -5.56 3.52
N ALA A 16 14.41 -6.89 3.48
CA ALA A 16 15.05 -7.65 2.42
C ALA A 16 14.42 -7.37 1.04
N LYS A 17 13.08 -7.39 0.94
CA LYS A 17 12.35 -7.05 -0.29
C LYS A 17 12.64 -5.62 -0.76
N ALA A 18 12.66 -4.67 0.16
CA ALA A 18 12.95 -3.27 -0.14
C ALA A 18 14.39 -3.09 -0.64
N ARG A 19 15.37 -3.73 0.00
CA ARG A 19 16.77 -3.72 -0.46
C ARG A 19 16.93 -4.34 -1.85
N ASP A 20 16.23 -5.43 -2.10
CA ASP A 20 16.25 -6.10 -3.39
C ASP A 20 15.63 -5.24 -4.51
N ALA A 21 14.53 -4.53 -4.22
CA ALA A 21 13.95 -3.55 -5.14
C ALA A 21 14.92 -2.41 -5.49
N VAL A 22 15.64 -1.87 -4.50
CA VAL A 22 16.69 -0.86 -4.72
C VAL A 22 17.83 -1.43 -5.57
N ARG A 23 18.29 -2.65 -5.28
CA ARG A 23 19.34 -3.33 -6.05
C ARG A 23 18.95 -3.55 -7.51
N ARG A 24 17.67 -3.82 -7.79
CA ARG A 24 17.13 -3.91 -9.15
C ARG A 24 16.89 -2.56 -9.84
N GLY A 25 17.16 -1.45 -9.16
CA GLY A 25 16.93 -0.10 -9.68
C GLY A 25 15.47 0.34 -9.65
N CYS A 26 14.59 -0.37 -8.94
CA CYS A 26 13.19 0.04 -8.81
C CYS A 26 13.02 1.30 -7.96
N ALA A 27 14.00 1.63 -7.11
CA ALA A 27 14.05 2.86 -6.33
C ALA A 27 15.50 3.29 -6.10
N ALA A 28 15.74 4.60 -5.98
CA ALA A 28 17.09 5.16 -5.84
C ALA A 28 17.75 4.88 -4.47
N SER A 29 16.96 4.60 -3.43
CA SER A 29 17.44 4.28 -2.08
C SER A 29 16.34 3.62 -1.26
N LEU A 30 16.70 3.08 -0.08
CA LEU A 30 15.71 2.50 0.84
C LEU A 30 14.69 3.54 1.31
N SER A 31 15.13 4.76 1.61
CA SER A 31 14.23 5.85 2.00
C SER A 31 13.30 6.25 0.87
N ALA A 32 13.78 6.27 -0.39
CA ALA A 32 12.93 6.54 -1.55
C ALA A 32 11.88 5.44 -1.74
N TYR A 33 12.27 4.17 -1.65
CA TYR A 33 11.35 3.05 -1.71
C TYR A 33 10.24 3.14 -0.65
N VAL A 34 10.60 3.46 0.60
CA VAL A 34 9.64 3.62 1.69
C VAL A 34 8.74 4.84 1.45
N ALA A 35 9.29 5.96 1.02
CA ALA A 35 8.52 7.17 0.72
C ALA A 35 7.50 6.93 -0.41
N GLU A 36 7.89 6.24 -1.47
CA GLU A 36 7.00 5.84 -2.57
C GLU A 36 5.88 4.90 -2.08
N ALA A 37 6.21 3.89 -1.28
CA ALA A 37 5.22 2.99 -0.71
C ALA A 37 4.20 3.72 0.19
N VAL A 38 4.68 4.65 1.02
CA VAL A 38 3.83 5.50 1.88
C VAL A 38 2.97 6.45 1.05
N ALA A 39 3.51 7.05 -0.01
CA ALA A 39 2.75 7.90 -0.93
C ALA A 39 1.67 7.11 -1.68
N ALA A 40 2.00 5.91 -2.18
CA ALA A 40 1.05 5.03 -2.86
C ALA A 40 -0.10 4.62 -1.93
N ARG A 41 0.21 4.28 -0.67
CA ARG A 41 -0.80 3.96 0.34
C ARG A 41 -1.73 5.15 0.61
N GLN A 42 -1.18 6.34 0.83
CA GLN A 42 -1.99 7.55 1.07
C GLN A 42 -2.86 7.91 -0.14
N SER A 43 -2.33 7.78 -1.37
CA SER A 43 -3.12 8.03 -2.58
C SER A 43 -4.30 7.06 -2.67
N ARG A 44 -4.06 5.77 -2.41
CA ARG A 44 -5.11 4.76 -2.41
C ARG A 44 -6.18 5.07 -1.37
N ASP A 45 -5.77 5.36 -0.14
CA ASP A 45 -6.70 5.64 0.96
C ASP A 45 -7.54 6.91 0.66
N ARG A 46 -6.92 7.95 0.07
CA ARG A 46 -7.65 9.14 -0.39
C ARG A 46 -8.66 8.81 -1.49
N SER A 47 -8.26 8.05 -2.50
CA SER A 47 -9.18 7.64 -3.57
C SER A 47 -10.35 6.83 -3.03
N LEU A 48 -10.11 5.92 -2.09
CA LEU A 48 -11.17 5.14 -1.44
C LEU A 48 -12.11 6.02 -0.61
N ALA A 49 -11.58 7.02 0.11
CA ALA A 49 -12.39 7.98 0.84
C ALA A 49 -13.29 8.79 -0.11
N THR A 50 -12.74 9.30 -1.23
CA THR A 50 -13.54 9.99 -2.25
C THR A 50 -14.65 9.12 -2.81
N LEU A 51 -14.38 7.83 -3.06
CA LEU A 51 -15.42 6.90 -3.51
C LEU A 51 -16.48 6.68 -2.43
N ALA A 52 -16.09 6.52 -1.17
CA ALA A 52 -17.04 6.38 -0.08
C ALA A 52 -17.94 7.63 0.03
N ASP A 53 -17.39 8.83 -0.09
CA ASP A 53 -18.17 10.07 -0.06
C ASP A 53 -19.18 10.14 -1.21
N LEU A 54 -18.78 9.71 -2.42
CA LEU A 54 -19.65 9.70 -3.61
C LEU A 54 -20.79 8.68 -3.52
N TYR A 55 -20.55 7.53 -2.88
CA TYR A 55 -21.49 6.41 -2.83
C TYR A 55 -22.18 6.23 -1.47
N GLY A 56 -22.00 7.18 -0.54
CA GLY A 56 -22.67 7.16 0.78
C GLY A 56 -22.05 6.18 1.78
N GLY A 57 -20.81 5.76 1.56
CA GLY A 57 -20.06 4.87 2.42
C GLY A 57 -19.26 3.81 1.65
N PRO A 58 -18.40 3.04 2.35
CA PRO A 58 -17.77 1.87 1.75
C PRO A 58 -18.83 0.81 1.38
N PRO A 59 -18.63 0.05 0.30
CA PRO A 59 -19.54 -1.04 -0.04
C PRO A 59 -19.59 -2.10 1.07
N PRO A 60 -20.73 -2.80 1.25
CA PRO A 60 -20.85 -3.97 2.11
C PRO A 60 -19.79 -5.04 1.80
N GLN A 61 -19.36 -5.80 2.82
CA GLN A 61 -18.26 -6.78 2.64
C GLN A 61 -18.64 -7.93 1.69
N ASP A 62 -19.89 -8.37 1.71
CA ASP A 62 -20.42 -9.41 0.82
C ASP A 62 -20.40 -8.97 -0.66
N GLU A 63 -20.71 -7.71 -0.94
CA GLU A 63 -20.56 -7.12 -2.28
C GLU A 63 -19.09 -7.05 -2.69
N LEU A 64 -18.19 -6.64 -1.79
CA LEU A 64 -16.75 -6.64 -2.04
C LEU A 64 -16.22 -8.05 -2.32
N ASP A 65 -16.71 -9.06 -1.60
CA ASP A 65 -16.32 -10.46 -1.80
C ASP A 65 -16.88 -11.06 -3.08
N ALA A 66 -18.10 -10.69 -3.48
CA ALA A 66 -18.66 -11.01 -4.79
C ALA A 66 -17.82 -10.38 -5.91
N ALA A 67 -17.43 -9.11 -5.77
CA ALA A 67 -16.57 -8.41 -6.73
C ALA A 67 -15.16 -9.03 -6.81
N ARG A 68 -14.55 -9.40 -5.68
CA ARG A 68 -13.25 -10.10 -5.67
C ARG A 68 -13.30 -11.41 -6.45
N ARG A 69 -14.36 -12.20 -6.25
CA ARG A 69 -14.59 -13.46 -6.98
C ARG A 69 -14.78 -13.23 -8.47
N SER A 70 -15.59 -12.25 -8.87
CA SER A 70 -15.86 -11.96 -10.29
C SER A 70 -14.63 -11.43 -11.02
N LEU A 71 -13.83 -10.60 -10.37
CA LEU A 71 -12.59 -10.03 -10.90
C LEU A 71 -11.39 -11.00 -10.82
N ARG A 72 -11.58 -12.22 -10.30
CA ARG A 72 -10.51 -13.19 -10.01
C ARG A 72 -9.36 -12.59 -9.18
N LEU A 73 -9.67 -11.63 -8.32
CA LEU A 73 -8.70 -11.04 -7.42
C LEU A 73 -8.47 -12.02 -6.27
N VAL A 74 -7.23 -12.49 -6.12
CA VAL A 74 -6.84 -13.29 -4.96
C VAL A 74 -7.01 -12.42 -3.70
N PRO A 75 -7.55 -12.93 -2.58
CA PRO A 75 -7.66 -12.16 -1.35
C PRO A 75 -6.29 -11.59 -0.98
N SER A 76 -6.20 -10.28 -0.78
CA SER A 76 -5.01 -9.68 -0.20
C SER A 76 -4.89 -10.22 1.22
N ALA A 77 -3.92 -11.10 1.47
CA ALA A 77 -3.61 -11.56 2.81
C ALA A 77 -3.45 -10.31 3.70
N ALA A 78 -4.35 -10.14 4.65
CA ALA A 78 -4.23 -9.12 5.67
C ALA A 78 -2.91 -9.39 6.39
N VAL A 79 -1.95 -8.47 6.24
CA VAL A 79 -0.74 -8.47 7.06
C VAL A 79 -1.22 -8.07 8.46
N GLY A 80 -1.37 -9.08 9.32
CA GLY A 80 -1.52 -8.90 10.77
C GLY A 80 -0.19 -8.59 11.42
#